data_AF-A0A4P5U428-F1
#
_entry.id   AF-A0A4P5U428-F1
#
_cell.length_a   1.000
_cell.length_b   1.000
_cell.length_c   1.000
_cell.angle_alpha   90.00
_cell.angle_beta   90.00
_cell.angle_gamma   90.00
#
_symmetry.space_group_name_H-M   'P 1'
#
loop_
_entity.id
_entity.type
_entity.pdbx_description
1 polymer ?
#
loop_
_entity_poly.entity_id
_entity_poly.type
_entity_poly.pdbx_seq_one_letter_code
_entity_poly.pdbx_strand_id
1 'polypeptide(L)'
;MNPILFAIPVFLAFIALEAWLAWRRGLKVYRLHDALTSINIGAMSETIRALLKLLSVAIYAIVVERVGAFSWDTKSPWVWVLAFFMYDFFYYWAHRSGHEVNLLWASHVVHHASEDFNLSTALRQSSTNQVFYWLFYLPMAIIGIPVTVFVIIALISLVYQFWSHTQLVGKLGWADRVFVTPSNHRCHHGRNAYCLDRNYGGTLIIWDRLFGTYVAERDDEPVVYGTLVPLQSWNPLWGNLKNYAGIWRQVRSTRGWANKLMRVFAPPGWGSADAAAPGLQPGAAFTRFDTPALKWQQVYGLLASAVILGLLIHLLLAAPSLSVPQRAGYAALLVLHAVGMAWVFEGKRWALVFEVVRATLVFGALAAGLWFGPVLPSAQLAALAVWAASLLVLVLARSERSRLGPQFVAAARLSA
;
A
#
# COMPACT_ATOMS: atom_id res chain seq x y z
N MET A 1 1.89 -23.66 -3.49
CA MET A 1 2.78 -22.70 -2.80
C MET A 1 2.40 -21.28 -3.22
N ASN A 2 2.35 -20.32 -2.29
CA ASN A 2 1.89 -18.96 -2.59
C ASN A 2 2.98 -18.20 -3.40
N PRO A 3 2.70 -17.74 -4.64
CA PRO A 3 3.71 -17.08 -5.49
C PRO A 3 4.29 -15.80 -4.87
N ILE A 4 3.56 -15.15 -3.95
CA ILE A 4 4.02 -13.95 -3.24
C ILE A 4 5.27 -14.23 -2.40
N LEU A 5 5.45 -15.45 -1.89
CA LEU A 5 6.65 -15.82 -1.12
C LEU A 5 7.94 -15.69 -1.94
N PHE A 6 7.86 -15.87 -3.26
CA PHE A 6 8.99 -15.68 -4.16
C PHE A 6 9.18 -14.21 -4.57
N ALA A 7 8.09 -13.45 -4.66
CA ALA A 7 8.13 -12.05 -5.03
C ALA A 7 8.73 -11.17 -3.92
N ILE A 8 8.46 -11.47 -2.64
CA ILE A 8 8.96 -10.71 -1.49
C ILE A 8 10.48 -10.48 -1.52
N PRO A 9 11.35 -11.51 -1.56
CA PRO A 9 12.80 -11.29 -1.55
C PRO A 9 13.28 -10.54 -2.80
N VAL A 10 12.64 -10.75 -3.95
CA VAL A 10 12.96 -10.04 -5.19
C VAL A 10 12.64 -8.55 -5.05
N PHE A 11 11.44 -8.18 -4.60
CA PHE A 11 11.07 -6.78 -4.39
C PHE A 11 11.98 -6.09 -3.38
N LEU A 12 12.31 -6.74 -2.25
CA LEU A 12 13.23 -6.18 -1.26
C LEU A 12 14.64 -5.99 -1.83
N ALA A 13 15.13 -6.93 -2.64
CA ALA A 13 16.44 -6.81 -3.29
C ALA A 13 16.46 -5.61 -4.26
N PHE A 14 15.40 -5.42 -5.06
CA PHE A 14 15.30 -4.27 -5.95
C PHE A 14 15.15 -2.93 -5.21
N ILE A 15 14.40 -2.89 -4.11
CA ILE A 15 14.32 -1.70 -3.24
C ILE A 15 15.70 -1.36 -2.66
N ALA A 16 16.43 -2.36 -2.15
CA ALA A 16 17.78 -2.16 -1.62
C ALA A 16 18.76 -1.70 -2.71
N LEU A 17 18.66 -2.26 -3.92
CA LEU A 17 19.45 -1.86 -5.07
C LEU A 17 19.15 -0.41 -5.48
N GLU A 18 17.88 -0.02 -5.57
CA GLU A 18 17.49 1.36 -5.89
C GLU A 18 17.97 2.34 -4.83
N ALA A 19 17.81 2.01 -3.54
CA ALA A 19 18.29 2.83 -2.44
C ALA A 19 19.82 3.01 -2.49
N TRP A 20 20.56 1.93 -2.78
CA TRP A 20 22.02 1.99 -2.95
C TRP A 20 22.42 2.83 -4.16
N LEU A 21 21.76 2.66 -5.31
CA LEU A 21 22.00 3.45 -6.52
C LEU A 21 21.71 4.94 -6.29
N ALA A 22 20.60 5.27 -5.61
CA ALA A 22 20.23 6.63 -5.26
C ALA A 22 21.28 7.27 -4.34
N TRP A 23 21.73 6.54 -3.31
CA TRP A 23 22.81 6.98 -2.42
C TRP A 23 24.12 7.24 -3.18
N ARG A 24 24.53 6.31 -4.06
CA ARG A 24 25.73 6.45 -4.91
C ARG A 24 25.67 7.67 -5.83
N ARG A 25 24.47 8.06 -6.26
CA ARG A 25 24.22 9.22 -7.14
C ARG A 25 23.92 10.51 -6.37
N GLY A 26 23.92 10.50 -5.04
CA GLY A 26 23.57 11.66 -4.22
C GLY A 26 22.09 12.07 -4.27
N LEU A 27 21.21 11.18 -4.75
CA LEU A 27 19.78 11.44 -4.90
C LEU A 27 19.02 11.09 -3.60
N LYS A 28 18.17 12.01 -3.14
CA LYS A 28 17.37 11.85 -1.91
C LYS A 28 15.95 11.38 -2.22
N VAL A 29 15.82 10.13 -2.68
CA VAL A 29 14.52 9.54 -3.08
C VAL A 29 13.87 8.67 -1.97
N TYR A 30 14.63 8.33 -0.93
CA TYR A 30 14.17 7.54 0.20
C TYR A 30 14.21 8.35 1.50
N ARG A 31 13.09 8.36 2.23
CA ARG A 31 13.06 8.63 3.67
C ARG A 31 12.69 7.34 4.37
N LEU A 32 13.45 7.00 5.41
CA LEU A 32 13.33 5.70 6.08
C LEU A 32 11.91 5.46 6.61
N HIS A 33 11.30 6.44 7.26
CA HIS A 33 9.95 6.30 7.80
C HIS A 33 8.93 6.00 6.71
N ASP A 34 8.96 6.77 5.62
CA ASP A 34 8.02 6.58 4.54
C ASP A 34 8.18 5.21 3.87
N ALA A 35 9.43 4.80 3.61
CA ALA A 35 9.71 3.51 2.99
C ALA A 35 9.29 2.33 3.86
N LEU A 36 9.59 2.36 5.16
CA LEU A 36 9.17 1.33 6.10
C LEU A 36 7.65 1.33 6.30
N THR A 37 7.00 2.49 6.35
CA THR A 37 5.54 2.58 6.36
C THR A 37 4.94 1.99 5.08
N SER A 38 5.50 2.26 3.91
CA SER A 38 5.05 1.68 2.64
C SER A 38 5.14 0.15 2.64
N ILE A 39 6.28 -0.41 3.05
CA ILE A 39 6.48 -1.86 3.17
C ILE A 39 5.46 -2.47 4.16
N ASN A 40 5.27 -1.85 5.32
CA ASN A 40 4.37 -2.37 6.35
C ASN A 40 2.88 -2.23 5.99
N ILE A 41 2.49 -1.19 5.23
CA ILE A 41 1.15 -1.10 4.62
C ILE A 41 0.95 -2.25 3.64
N GLY A 42 1.95 -2.56 2.81
CA GLY A 42 1.91 -3.72 1.92
C GLY A 42 1.78 -5.04 2.66
N ALA A 43 2.58 -5.24 3.72
CA ALA A 43 2.48 -6.41 4.57
C ALA A 43 1.08 -6.56 5.18
N MET A 44 0.52 -5.46 5.71
CA MET A 44 -0.86 -5.41 6.21
C MET A 44 -1.87 -5.76 5.12
N SER A 45 -1.76 -5.20 3.92
CA SER A 45 -2.63 -5.54 2.78
C SER A 45 -2.58 -7.02 2.43
N GLU A 46 -1.41 -7.64 2.39
CA GLU A 46 -1.27 -9.06 2.10
C GLU A 46 -1.91 -9.95 3.17
N THR A 47 -1.93 -9.54 4.46
CA THR A 47 -2.68 -10.29 5.48
C THR A 47 -4.19 -10.31 5.21
N ILE A 48 -4.76 -9.15 4.85
CA ILE A 48 -6.18 -9.04 4.51
C ILE A 48 -6.47 -9.78 3.21
N ARG A 49 -5.56 -9.73 2.24
CA ARG A 49 -5.66 -10.51 1.00
C ARG A 49 -5.62 -12.01 1.30
N ALA A 50 -4.78 -12.49 2.19
CA ALA A 50 -4.75 -13.91 2.57
C ALA A 50 -6.09 -14.37 3.18
N LEU A 51 -6.83 -13.48 3.84
CA LEU A 51 -8.17 -13.77 4.37
C LEU A 51 -9.26 -13.77 3.29
N LEU A 52 -9.19 -12.84 2.32
CA LEU A 52 -10.29 -12.57 1.39
C LEU A 52 -10.08 -13.08 -0.05
N LYS A 53 -8.84 -13.35 -0.47
CA LYS A 53 -8.52 -13.74 -1.87
C LYS A 53 -9.18 -15.03 -2.32
N LEU A 54 -9.41 -15.96 -1.40
CA LEU A 54 -10.14 -17.19 -1.71
C LEU A 54 -11.58 -16.86 -2.14
N LEU A 55 -12.19 -15.84 -1.56
CA LEU A 55 -13.56 -15.44 -1.90
C LEU A 55 -13.65 -14.88 -3.32
N SER A 56 -12.82 -13.90 -3.68
CA SER A 56 -12.92 -13.26 -5.00
C SER A 56 -12.55 -14.20 -6.15
N VAL A 57 -11.52 -15.04 -6.00
CA VAL A 57 -11.16 -16.06 -7.00
C VAL A 57 -12.23 -17.17 -7.07
N ALA A 58 -12.81 -17.58 -5.94
CA ALA A 58 -13.89 -18.56 -5.94
C ALA A 58 -15.15 -18.01 -6.63
N ILE A 59 -15.54 -16.76 -6.38
CA ILE A 59 -16.66 -16.13 -7.08
C ILE A 59 -16.38 -16.06 -8.57
N TYR A 60 -15.18 -15.64 -8.98
CA TYR A 60 -14.77 -15.63 -10.39
C TYR A 60 -14.91 -17.03 -11.01
N ALA A 61 -14.42 -18.07 -10.33
CA ALA A 61 -14.51 -19.45 -10.80
C ALA A 61 -15.96 -19.94 -10.95
N ILE A 62 -16.83 -19.64 -9.98
CA ILE A 62 -18.26 -19.95 -10.03
C ILE A 62 -18.92 -19.26 -11.22
N VAL A 63 -18.60 -17.99 -11.48
CA VAL A 63 -19.16 -17.24 -12.63
C VAL A 63 -18.72 -17.86 -13.95
N VAL A 64 -17.43 -18.21 -14.10
CA VAL A 64 -16.95 -18.92 -15.30
C VAL A 64 -17.69 -20.24 -15.49
N GLU A 65 -17.85 -21.04 -14.43
CA GLU A 65 -18.50 -22.35 -14.51
C GLU A 65 -20.00 -22.26 -14.83
N ARG A 66 -20.71 -21.28 -14.26
CA ARG A 66 -22.18 -21.20 -14.34
C ARG A 66 -22.70 -20.39 -15.52
N VAL A 67 -22.00 -19.32 -15.90
CA VAL A 67 -22.47 -18.35 -16.89
C VAL A 67 -21.40 -17.96 -17.91
N GLY A 68 -20.26 -18.66 -17.95
CA GLY A 68 -19.22 -18.44 -18.95
C GLY A 68 -19.77 -18.65 -20.36
N ALA A 69 -19.74 -17.60 -21.17
CA ALA A 69 -20.30 -17.58 -22.52
C ALA A 69 -19.48 -18.42 -23.52
N PHE A 70 -18.18 -18.60 -23.27
CA PHE A 70 -17.27 -19.32 -24.15
C PHE A 70 -16.34 -20.25 -23.36
N SER A 71 -15.91 -21.32 -24.01
CA SER A 71 -14.83 -22.19 -23.54
C SER A 71 -13.56 -21.88 -24.32
N TRP A 72 -12.43 -21.75 -23.62
CA TRP A 72 -11.17 -21.33 -24.20
C TRP A 72 -10.08 -22.39 -24.01
N ASP A 73 -9.38 -22.75 -25.08
CA ASP A 73 -8.21 -23.62 -24.99
C ASP A 73 -7.00 -22.84 -24.48
N THR A 74 -6.59 -23.11 -23.25
CA THR A 74 -5.39 -22.49 -22.63
C THR A 74 -4.08 -22.78 -23.37
N LYS A 75 -4.03 -23.76 -24.29
CA LYS A 75 -2.87 -24.00 -25.16
C LYS A 75 -2.77 -22.99 -26.30
N SER A 76 -3.88 -22.32 -26.66
CA SER A 76 -3.87 -21.29 -27.69
C SER A 76 -3.25 -19.99 -27.14
N PRO A 77 -2.15 -19.48 -27.72
CA PRO A 77 -1.50 -18.25 -27.25
C PRO A 77 -2.43 -17.03 -27.36
N TRP A 78 -3.40 -17.06 -28.28
CA TRP A 78 -4.36 -15.97 -28.46
C TRP A 78 -5.29 -15.75 -27.26
N VAL A 79 -5.57 -16.80 -26.49
CA VAL A 79 -6.34 -16.68 -25.23
C VAL A 79 -5.59 -15.81 -24.22
N TRP A 80 -4.28 -15.98 -24.13
CA TRP A 80 -3.42 -15.21 -23.24
C TRP A 80 -3.28 -13.77 -23.68
N VAL A 81 -3.11 -13.54 -24.99
CA VAL A 81 -3.06 -12.19 -25.57
C VAL A 81 -4.37 -11.45 -25.30
N LEU A 82 -5.52 -12.07 -25.62
CA LEU A 82 -6.83 -11.51 -25.35
C LEU A 82 -7.01 -11.21 -23.86
N ALA A 83 -6.72 -12.18 -22.99
CA ALA A 83 -6.85 -12.02 -21.54
C ALA A 83 -5.95 -10.91 -20.98
N PHE A 84 -4.74 -10.74 -21.53
CA PHE A 84 -3.85 -9.63 -21.17
C PHE A 84 -4.49 -8.27 -21.47
N PHE A 85 -4.95 -8.06 -22.71
CA PHE A 85 -5.60 -6.80 -23.10
C PHE A 85 -6.90 -6.55 -22.31
N MET A 86 -7.71 -7.60 -22.10
CA MET A 86 -8.93 -7.50 -21.28
C MET A 86 -8.60 -7.13 -19.83
N TYR A 87 -7.63 -7.80 -19.23
CA TYR A 87 -7.24 -7.52 -17.85
C TYR A 87 -6.75 -6.08 -17.70
N ASP A 88 -5.87 -5.63 -18.59
CA ASP A 88 -5.34 -4.26 -18.54
C ASP A 88 -6.42 -3.21 -18.79
N PHE A 89 -7.38 -3.49 -19.68
CA PHE A 89 -8.56 -2.65 -19.90
C PHE A 89 -9.46 -2.54 -18.66
N PHE A 90 -9.79 -3.67 -18.02
CA PHE A 90 -10.60 -3.64 -16.80
C PHE A 90 -9.85 -3.05 -15.60
N TYR A 91 -8.52 -3.23 -15.56
CA TYR A 91 -7.66 -2.53 -14.62
C TYR A 91 -7.77 -1.02 -14.80
N TYR A 92 -7.68 -0.50 -16.04
CA TYR A 92 -7.82 0.94 -16.31
C TYR A 92 -9.13 1.49 -15.73
N TRP A 93 -10.27 0.81 -15.94
CA TRP A 93 -11.55 1.24 -15.39
C TRP A 93 -11.64 1.12 -13.88
N ALA A 94 -11.11 0.05 -13.30
CA ALA A 94 -11.06 -0.11 -11.84
C ALA A 94 -10.21 1.02 -11.21
N HIS A 95 -9.06 1.31 -11.83
CA HIS A 95 -8.12 2.31 -11.36
C HIS A 95 -8.67 3.72 -11.50
N ARG A 96 -9.22 4.08 -12.67
CA ARG A 96 -9.92 5.35 -12.88
C ARG A 96 -11.06 5.55 -11.90
N SER A 97 -11.89 4.54 -11.68
CA SER A 97 -12.96 4.61 -10.67
C SER A 97 -12.40 4.80 -9.26
N GLY A 98 -11.22 4.24 -8.99
CA GLY A 98 -10.43 4.49 -7.80
C GLY A 98 -10.02 5.94 -7.59
N HIS A 99 -10.02 6.80 -8.61
CA HIS A 99 -9.73 8.23 -8.48
C HIS A 99 -11.00 9.09 -8.60
N GLU A 100 -11.98 8.65 -9.40
CA GLU A 100 -13.19 9.44 -9.70
C GLU A 100 -14.43 9.08 -8.84
N VAL A 101 -14.36 8.08 -7.96
CA VAL A 101 -15.46 7.70 -7.04
C VAL A 101 -14.96 7.72 -5.59
N ASN A 102 -15.55 8.55 -4.72
CA ASN A 102 -15.02 8.80 -3.38
C ASN A 102 -14.83 7.53 -2.53
N LEU A 103 -15.78 6.58 -2.58
CA LEU A 103 -15.65 5.30 -1.88
C LEU A 103 -14.45 4.46 -2.38
N LEU A 104 -14.24 4.43 -3.70
CA LEU A 104 -13.15 3.68 -4.32
C LEU A 104 -11.81 4.39 -4.13
N TRP A 105 -11.81 5.72 -4.11
CA TRP A 105 -10.68 6.53 -3.67
C TRP A 105 -10.29 6.25 -2.23
N ALA A 106 -11.24 6.16 -1.30
CA ALA A 106 -10.93 5.73 0.07
C ALA A 106 -10.26 4.34 0.11
N SER A 107 -10.55 3.47 -0.87
CA SER A 107 -9.90 2.17 -1.01
C SER A 107 -8.55 2.19 -1.72
N HIS A 108 -8.12 3.31 -2.30
CA HIS A 108 -6.93 3.40 -3.15
C HIS A 108 -5.93 4.46 -2.68
N VAL A 109 -6.40 5.60 -2.20
CA VAL A 109 -5.67 6.79 -1.72
C VAL A 109 -4.44 6.52 -0.86
N VAL A 110 -4.45 5.47 -0.03
CA VAL A 110 -3.28 5.12 0.80
C VAL A 110 -2.06 4.82 -0.07
N HIS A 111 -2.24 4.29 -1.28
CA HIS A 111 -1.19 4.11 -2.28
C HIS A 111 -0.54 5.42 -2.71
N HIS A 112 -1.35 6.46 -2.91
CA HIS A 112 -0.92 7.81 -3.25
C HIS A 112 -0.43 8.63 -2.05
N ALA A 113 -0.62 8.15 -0.82
CA ALA A 113 -0.34 8.92 0.39
C ALA A 113 1.15 9.07 0.71
N SER A 114 2.03 8.34 0.03
CA SER A 114 3.47 8.57 0.15
C SER A 114 3.85 9.90 -0.50
N GLU A 115 4.64 10.69 0.21
CA GLU A 115 5.19 11.95 -0.29
C GLU A 115 6.60 11.77 -0.88
N ASP A 116 7.04 10.52 -1.01
CA ASP A 116 8.25 10.08 -1.69
C ASP A 116 7.85 9.11 -2.81
N PHE A 117 8.67 9.01 -3.87
CA PHE A 117 8.36 8.12 -4.98
C PHE A 117 9.56 7.24 -5.31
N ASN A 118 9.45 5.96 -4.98
CA ASN A 118 10.50 4.95 -5.13
C ASN A 118 9.86 3.55 -5.08
N LEU A 119 10.65 2.49 -5.25
CA LEU A 119 10.12 1.13 -5.38
C LEU A 119 9.38 0.65 -4.12
N SER A 120 9.64 1.23 -2.94
CA SER A 120 8.86 0.92 -1.74
C SER A 120 7.42 1.44 -1.85
N THR A 121 7.17 2.54 -2.59
CA THR A 121 5.83 3.10 -2.85
C THR A 121 4.94 2.08 -3.56
N ALA A 122 5.50 1.23 -4.44
CA ALA A 122 4.77 0.13 -5.07
C ALA A 122 4.16 -0.84 -4.05
N LEU A 123 4.84 -1.04 -2.91
CA LEU A 123 4.37 -1.89 -1.84
C LEU A 123 3.33 -1.23 -0.93
N ARG A 124 3.08 0.09 -1.05
CA ARG A 124 2.05 0.79 -0.29
C ARG A 124 0.65 0.45 -0.83
N GLN A 125 0.27 -0.81 -0.74
CA GLN A 125 -0.99 -1.33 -1.24
C GLN A 125 -2.08 -1.17 -0.19
N SER A 126 -3.26 -0.70 -0.59
CA SER A 126 -4.41 -0.63 0.31
C SER A 126 -4.89 -2.01 0.73
N SER A 127 -5.39 -2.12 1.95
CA SER A 127 -6.02 -3.35 2.45
C SER A 127 -7.46 -3.53 1.97
N THR A 128 -8.15 -2.45 1.58
CA THR A 128 -9.57 -2.48 1.20
C THR A 128 -9.81 -2.46 -0.30
N ASN A 129 -8.81 -2.14 -1.12
CA ASN A 129 -8.91 -2.13 -2.59
C ASN A 129 -9.49 -3.45 -3.14
N GLN A 130 -9.01 -4.58 -2.61
CA GLN A 130 -9.45 -5.91 -3.04
C GLN A 130 -10.94 -6.21 -2.79
N VAL A 131 -11.62 -5.45 -1.92
CA VAL A 131 -13.07 -5.62 -1.66
C VAL A 131 -13.89 -5.15 -2.86
N PHE A 132 -13.38 -4.16 -3.59
CA PHE A 132 -14.11 -3.48 -4.65
C PHE A 132 -13.61 -3.83 -6.05
N TYR A 133 -12.29 -3.90 -6.24
CA TYR A 133 -11.70 -3.97 -7.57
C TYR A 133 -11.97 -5.29 -8.30
N TRP A 134 -12.21 -6.39 -7.57
CA TRP A 134 -12.50 -7.70 -8.18
C TRP A 134 -13.78 -7.68 -9.04
N LEU A 135 -14.74 -6.80 -8.73
CA LEU A 135 -15.99 -6.65 -9.48
C LEU A 135 -15.75 -6.24 -10.94
N PHE A 136 -14.72 -5.44 -11.21
CA PHE A 136 -14.37 -4.99 -12.55
C PHE A 136 -13.89 -6.11 -13.46
N TYR A 137 -13.46 -7.24 -12.88
CA TYR A 137 -12.99 -8.40 -13.64
C TYR A 137 -14.08 -9.45 -13.88
N LEU A 138 -15.29 -9.29 -13.32
CA LEU A 138 -16.42 -10.18 -13.58
C LEU A 138 -16.81 -10.31 -15.06
N PRO A 139 -16.71 -9.26 -15.90
CA PRO A 139 -16.93 -9.41 -17.34
C PRO A 139 -15.97 -10.43 -17.99
N MET A 140 -14.72 -10.55 -17.51
CA MET A 140 -13.80 -11.59 -17.99
C MET A 140 -14.31 -13.00 -17.63
N ALA A 141 -14.88 -13.16 -16.44
CA ALA A 141 -15.48 -14.41 -16.00
C ALA A 141 -16.73 -14.76 -16.84
N ILE A 142 -17.58 -13.78 -17.12
CA ILE A 142 -18.76 -13.94 -17.99
C ILE A 142 -18.36 -14.33 -19.41
N ILE A 143 -17.26 -13.79 -19.94
CA ILE A 143 -16.70 -14.19 -21.24
C ILE A 143 -16.07 -15.61 -21.17
N GLY A 144 -15.89 -16.16 -19.96
CA GLY A 144 -15.39 -17.51 -19.74
C GLY A 144 -13.87 -17.62 -19.66
N ILE A 145 -13.13 -16.51 -19.51
CA ILE A 145 -11.66 -16.54 -19.44
C ILE A 145 -11.23 -17.48 -18.30
N PRO A 146 -10.44 -18.54 -18.58
CA PRO A 146 -10.10 -19.56 -17.59
C PRO A 146 -9.44 -18.96 -16.35
N VAL A 147 -9.80 -19.47 -15.17
CA VAL A 147 -9.29 -18.98 -13.87
C VAL A 147 -7.76 -18.94 -13.84
N THR A 148 -7.10 -19.98 -14.35
CA THR A 148 -5.63 -20.07 -14.42
C THR A 148 -5.04 -18.94 -15.25
N VAL A 149 -5.63 -18.62 -16.40
CA VAL A 149 -5.19 -17.52 -17.28
C VAL A 149 -5.37 -16.19 -16.56
N PHE A 150 -6.55 -15.95 -15.97
CA PHE A 150 -6.84 -14.75 -15.19
C PHE A 150 -5.82 -14.51 -14.05
N VAL A 151 -5.56 -15.54 -13.24
CA VAL A 151 -4.64 -15.42 -12.10
C VAL A 151 -3.20 -15.16 -12.53
N ILE A 152 -2.74 -15.78 -13.63
CA ILE A 152 -1.38 -15.58 -14.14
C ILE A 152 -1.23 -14.19 -14.76
N ILE A 153 -2.19 -13.74 -15.56
CA ILE A 153 -2.18 -12.38 -16.12
C ILE A 153 -2.24 -11.33 -15.01
N ALA A 154 -3.05 -11.54 -13.96
CA ALA A 154 -3.08 -10.68 -12.79
C ALA A 154 -1.71 -10.59 -12.09
N LEU A 155 -0.99 -11.71 -11.99
CA LEU A 155 0.37 -11.74 -11.41
C LEU A 155 1.39 -11.02 -12.31
N ILE A 156 1.31 -11.21 -13.63
CA ILE A 156 2.17 -10.50 -14.59
C ILE A 156 1.94 -8.99 -14.47
N SER A 157 0.69 -8.55 -14.44
CA SER A 157 0.33 -7.14 -14.25
C SER A 157 0.86 -6.59 -12.91
N LEU A 158 0.72 -7.35 -11.82
CA LEU A 158 1.25 -6.97 -10.51
C LEU A 158 2.77 -6.75 -10.54
N VAL A 159 3.51 -7.68 -11.15
CA VAL A 159 4.98 -7.58 -11.27
C VAL A 159 5.37 -6.43 -12.20
N TYR A 160 4.64 -6.22 -13.29
CA TYR A 160 4.87 -5.10 -14.19
C TYR A 160 4.68 -3.75 -13.47
N GLN A 161 3.63 -3.59 -12.67
CA GLN A 161 3.38 -2.32 -11.98
C GLN A 161 4.40 -1.99 -10.87
N PHE A 162 5.24 -2.95 -10.45
CA PHE A 162 6.27 -2.68 -9.45
C PHE A 162 7.34 -1.71 -9.96
N TRP A 163 7.90 -1.96 -11.15
CA TRP A 163 9.06 -1.20 -11.64
C TRP A 163 8.73 0.23 -12.07
N SER A 164 7.46 0.54 -12.33
CA SER A 164 7.02 1.91 -12.67
C SER A 164 7.20 2.89 -11.51
N HIS A 165 7.42 2.42 -10.28
CA HIS A 165 7.57 3.26 -9.09
C HIS A 165 9.03 3.66 -8.87
N THR A 166 9.59 4.50 -9.73
CA THR A 166 10.96 5.00 -9.54
C THR A 166 11.16 6.40 -10.07
N GLN A 167 12.05 7.15 -9.41
CA GLN A 167 12.58 8.42 -9.92
C GLN A 167 13.91 8.24 -10.67
N LEU A 168 14.52 7.05 -10.64
CA LEU A 168 15.86 6.83 -11.21
C LEU A 168 15.85 6.61 -12.72
N VAL A 169 14.68 6.41 -13.31
CA VAL A 169 14.47 6.20 -14.74
C VAL A 169 13.71 7.41 -15.30
N GLY A 170 14.33 8.14 -16.23
CA GLY A 170 13.72 9.30 -16.89
C GLY A 170 12.63 8.90 -17.90
N LYS A 171 12.36 9.80 -18.85
CA LYS A 171 11.48 9.53 -20.00
C LYS A 171 12.13 8.49 -20.92
N LEU A 172 11.34 7.56 -21.43
CA LEU A 172 11.77 6.47 -22.32
C LEU A 172 11.32 6.66 -23.78
N GLY A 173 10.75 7.81 -24.11
CA GLY A 173 10.45 8.20 -25.49
C GLY A 173 9.30 7.41 -26.08
N TRP A 174 9.58 6.43 -26.95
CA TRP A 174 8.51 5.65 -27.59
C TRP A 174 7.79 4.74 -26.58
N ALA A 175 8.49 4.24 -25.56
CA ALA A 175 7.88 3.38 -24.54
C ALA A 175 6.81 4.14 -23.74
N ASP A 176 7.03 5.43 -23.41
CA ASP A 176 6.05 6.31 -22.74
C ASP A 176 4.77 6.54 -23.57
N ARG A 177 4.77 6.10 -24.84
CA ARG A 177 3.61 6.20 -25.75
C ARG A 177 2.75 4.94 -25.75
N VAL A 178 3.31 3.79 -25.38
CA VAL A 178 2.64 2.48 -25.47
C VAL A 178 2.44 1.87 -24.09
N PHE A 179 3.45 1.96 -23.24
CA PHE A 179 3.49 1.36 -21.93
C PHE A 179 3.37 2.41 -20.83
N VAL A 180 2.89 1.99 -19.67
CA VAL A 180 3.01 2.77 -18.44
C VAL A 180 4.46 2.65 -17.98
N THR A 181 5.21 3.73 -18.13
CA THR A 181 6.61 3.83 -17.68
C THR A 181 6.70 4.60 -16.36
N PRO A 182 7.88 4.65 -15.72
CA PRO A 182 8.09 5.48 -14.55
C PRO A 182 7.73 6.96 -14.76
N SER A 183 7.94 7.51 -15.97
CA SER A 183 7.54 8.89 -16.26
C SER A 183 6.02 9.09 -16.23
N ASN A 184 5.27 8.16 -16.83
CA ASN A 184 3.81 8.21 -16.79
C ASN A 184 3.29 8.06 -15.35
N HIS A 185 3.87 7.11 -14.62
CA HIS A 185 3.44 6.75 -13.27
C HIS A 185 3.83 7.80 -12.22
N ARG A 186 4.94 8.52 -12.40
CA ARG A 186 5.25 9.70 -11.59
C ARG A 186 4.13 10.73 -11.68
N CYS A 187 3.70 11.08 -12.90
CA CYS A 187 2.58 12.01 -13.08
C CYS A 187 1.30 11.49 -12.43
N HIS A 188 1.02 10.19 -12.55
CA HIS A 188 -0.13 9.58 -11.89
C HIS A 188 -0.12 9.75 -10.36
N HIS A 189 1.05 9.63 -9.73
CA HIS A 189 1.23 9.89 -8.29
C HIS A 189 1.42 11.37 -7.94
N GLY A 190 1.37 12.27 -8.93
CA GLY A 190 1.62 13.68 -8.78
C GLY A 190 0.42 14.42 -8.19
N ARG A 191 0.70 15.34 -7.25
CA ARG A 191 -0.29 16.29 -6.73
C ARG A 191 -0.32 17.62 -7.48
N ASN A 192 0.58 17.80 -8.45
CA ASN A 192 0.59 18.94 -9.35
C ASN A 192 -0.75 19.07 -10.05
N ALA A 193 -1.21 20.30 -10.30
CA ALA A 193 -2.51 20.52 -10.93
C ALA A 193 -2.66 19.81 -12.29
N TYR A 194 -1.59 19.73 -13.09
CA TYR A 194 -1.62 19.05 -14.40
C TYR A 194 -1.59 17.51 -14.30
N CYS A 195 -1.23 16.97 -13.14
CA CYS A 195 -1.11 15.54 -12.86
C CYS A 195 -2.38 14.91 -12.29
N LEU A 196 -3.28 15.72 -11.73
CA LEU A 196 -4.50 15.21 -11.08
C LEU A 196 -5.39 14.48 -12.07
N ASP A 197 -5.86 13.30 -11.68
CA ASP A 197 -6.82 12.52 -12.45
C ASP A 197 -6.32 12.19 -13.87
N ARG A 198 -5.06 11.73 -13.95
CA ARG A 198 -4.37 11.35 -15.19
C ARG A 198 -3.65 10.00 -15.08
N ASN A 199 -3.39 9.39 -16.23
CA ASN A 199 -2.53 8.21 -16.40
C ASN A 199 -2.93 6.98 -15.55
N TYR A 200 -4.16 6.48 -15.72
CA TYR A 200 -4.72 5.35 -14.97
C TYR A 200 -4.31 3.95 -15.49
N GLY A 201 -3.61 3.84 -16.61
CA GLY A 201 -3.18 2.57 -17.17
C GLY A 201 -2.39 1.73 -16.17
N GLY A 202 -2.48 0.40 -16.28
CA GLY A 202 -1.70 -0.52 -15.44
C GLY A 202 -0.39 -0.91 -16.12
N THR A 203 -0.48 -1.50 -17.31
CA THR A 203 0.65 -1.86 -18.16
C THR A 203 0.70 -1.04 -19.43
N LEU A 204 -0.45 -0.80 -20.08
CA LEU A 204 -0.52 -0.01 -21.31
C LEU A 204 -1.07 1.39 -21.03
N ILE A 205 -0.36 2.41 -21.51
CA ILE A 205 -0.82 3.82 -21.43
C ILE A 205 -1.82 4.16 -22.55
N ILE A 206 -2.06 3.22 -23.47
CA ILE A 206 -2.93 3.41 -24.62
C ILE A 206 -4.37 3.73 -24.21
N TRP A 207 -4.84 3.20 -23.08
CA TRP A 207 -6.18 3.45 -22.58
C TRP A 207 -6.36 4.91 -22.18
N ASP A 208 -5.36 5.50 -21.52
CA ASP A 208 -5.38 6.92 -21.19
C ASP A 208 -5.40 7.82 -22.41
N ARG A 209 -4.72 7.41 -23.49
CA ARG A 209 -4.76 8.13 -24.77
C ARG A 209 -6.13 8.02 -25.42
N LEU A 210 -6.72 6.82 -25.43
CA LEU A 210 -8.02 6.55 -26.03
C LEU A 210 -9.15 7.29 -25.29
N PHE A 211 -9.07 7.36 -23.96
CA PHE A 211 -10.12 7.94 -23.11
C PHE A 211 -9.80 9.37 -22.62
N GLY A 212 -8.74 9.99 -23.13
CA GLY A 212 -8.44 11.41 -22.91
C GLY A 212 -7.91 11.76 -21.51
N THR A 213 -7.30 10.81 -20.80
CA THR A 213 -6.74 10.99 -19.45
C THR A 213 -5.21 10.99 -19.43
N TYR A 214 -4.57 10.91 -20.61
CA TYR A 214 -3.11 10.94 -20.73
C TYR A 214 -2.53 12.32 -20.44
N VAL A 215 -1.45 12.36 -19.66
CA VAL A 215 -0.57 13.52 -19.54
C VAL A 215 0.90 13.10 -19.57
N ALA A 216 1.73 13.92 -20.22
CA ALA A 216 3.18 13.75 -20.21
C ALA A 216 3.81 14.46 -18.99
N GLU A 217 4.89 13.88 -18.47
CA GLU A 217 5.72 14.56 -17.47
C GLU A 217 6.38 15.80 -18.05
N ARG A 218 6.35 16.88 -17.29
CA ARG A 218 6.86 18.19 -17.68
C ARG A 218 8.21 18.44 -17.03
N ASP A 219 9.19 18.88 -17.83
CA ASP A 219 10.54 19.15 -17.32
C ASP A 219 10.61 20.51 -16.60
N ASP A 220 9.70 21.42 -16.95
CA ASP A 220 9.57 22.76 -16.36
C ASP A 220 8.80 22.78 -15.03
N GLU A 221 8.12 21.68 -14.70
CA GLU A 221 7.35 21.54 -13.46
C GLU A 221 7.56 20.13 -12.86
N PRO A 222 8.62 19.92 -12.04
CA PRO A 222 8.88 18.63 -11.43
C PRO A 222 7.70 18.13 -10.60
N VAL A 223 7.47 16.81 -10.66
CA VAL A 223 6.36 16.19 -9.96
C VAL A 223 6.60 16.21 -8.45
N VAL A 224 5.59 16.70 -7.72
CA VAL A 224 5.49 16.63 -6.27
C VAL A 224 4.50 15.52 -5.92
N TYR A 225 4.85 14.68 -4.95
CA TYR A 225 4.06 13.49 -4.59
C TYR A 225 3.21 13.70 -3.33
N GLY A 226 2.32 12.75 -3.08
CA GLY A 226 1.39 12.75 -1.95
C GLY A 226 -0.02 13.14 -2.36
N THR A 227 -0.95 13.10 -1.41
CA THR A 227 -2.36 13.44 -1.65
C THR A 227 -2.64 14.92 -1.40
N LEU A 228 -3.66 15.47 -2.06
CA LEU A 228 -4.09 16.87 -1.86
C LEU A 228 -4.34 17.21 -0.39
N VAL A 229 -5.01 16.30 0.32
CA VAL A 229 -5.11 16.30 1.78
C VAL A 229 -4.10 15.29 2.33
N PRO A 230 -2.92 15.70 2.82
CA PRO A 230 -1.85 14.78 3.20
C PRO A 230 -2.26 13.88 4.37
N LEU A 231 -1.75 12.65 4.44
CA LEU A 231 -2.07 11.72 5.53
C LEU A 231 -1.65 12.25 6.91
N GLN A 232 -0.44 12.83 6.98
CA GLN A 232 0.21 13.33 8.21
C GLN A 232 0.32 12.29 9.33
N SER A 233 0.64 11.05 8.97
CA SER A 233 0.84 9.97 9.91
C SER A 233 1.63 8.82 9.29
N TRP A 234 2.41 8.13 10.10
CA TRP A 234 3.08 6.88 9.73
C TRP A 234 2.23 5.65 10.03
N ASN A 235 1.05 5.83 10.64
CA ASN A 235 0.20 4.75 11.12
C ASN A 235 -0.52 4.05 9.95
N PRO A 236 -0.22 2.77 9.67
CA PRO A 236 -0.76 2.04 8.52
C PRO A 236 -2.27 1.79 8.64
N LEU A 237 -2.77 1.60 9.86
CA LEU A 237 -4.20 1.45 10.12
C LEU A 237 -4.94 2.77 9.84
N TRP A 238 -4.41 3.88 10.35
CA TRP A 238 -5.00 5.19 10.08
C TRP A 238 -4.93 5.56 8.60
N GLY A 239 -3.86 5.21 7.91
CA GLY A 239 -3.72 5.36 6.45
C GLY A 239 -4.88 4.73 5.68
N ASN A 240 -5.31 3.53 6.07
CA ASN A 240 -6.44 2.84 5.45
C ASN A 240 -7.81 3.39 5.91
N LEU A 241 -7.92 3.97 7.12
CA LEU A 241 -9.22 4.36 7.70
C LEU A 241 -9.56 5.85 7.55
N LYS A 242 -8.58 6.73 7.41
CA LYS A 242 -8.77 8.20 7.44
C LYS A 242 -9.85 8.68 6.46
N ASN A 243 -9.81 8.19 5.22
CA ASN A 243 -10.74 8.63 4.19
C ASN A 243 -12.15 8.07 4.40
N TYR A 244 -12.30 6.81 4.85
CA TYR A 244 -13.60 6.28 5.26
C TYR A 244 -14.21 7.05 6.43
N ALA A 245 -13.40 7.42 7.43
CA ALA A 245 -13.85 8.26 8.54
C ALA A 245 -14.25 9.67 8.06
N GLY A 246 -13.56 10.19 7.04
CA GLY A 246 -13.95 11.42 6.34
C GLY A 246 -15.32 11.32 5.69
N ILE A 247 -15.53 10.30 4.85
CA ILE A 247 -16.81 10.03 4.17
C ILE A 247 -17.93 9.88 5.20
N TRP A 248 -17.71 9.07 6.25
CA TRP A 248 -18.71 8.85 7.30
C TRP A 248 -19.14 10.15 8.00
N ARG A 249 -18.17 11.01 8.37
CA ARG A 249 -18.46 12.31 8.99
C ARG A 249 -19.27 13.21 8.05
N GLN A 250 -18.88 13.27 6.77
CA GLN A 250 -19.59 14.05 5.76
C GLN A 250 -21.01 13.52 5.51
N VAL A 251 -21.20 12.21 5.47
CA VAL A 251 -22.53 11.59 5.33
C VAL A 251 -23.42 11.91 6.53
N ARG A 252 -22.90 11.85 7.77
CA ARG A 252 -23.69 12.21 8.96
C ARG A 252 -24.10 13.69 9.00
N SER A 253 -23.24 14.59 8.53
CA SER A 253 -23.53 16.04 8.54
C SER A 253 -24.36 16.51 7.35
N THR A 254 -24.44 15.72 6.28
CA THR A 254 -25.18 16.08 5.05
C THR A 254 -26.68 15.82 5.19
N ARG A 255 -27.52 16.79 4.83
CA ARG A 255 -28.99 16.65 4.79
C ARG A 255 -29.46 16.06 3.46
N GLY A 256 -30.53 15.25 3.52
CA GLY A 256 -31.13 14.58 2.36
C GLY A 256 -30.43 13.29 1.96
N TRP A 257 -31.19 12.25 1.62
CA TRP A 257 -30.63 10.93 1.29
C TRP A 257 -29.82 10.94 -0.01
N ALA A 258 -30.26 11.69 -1.03
CA ALA A 258 -29.55 11.81 -2.30
C ALA A 258 -28.16 12.43 -2.11
N ASN A 259 -28.07 13.54 -1.38
CA ASN A 259 -26.78 14.17 -1.08
C ASN A 259 -25.86 13.26 -0.25
N LYS A 260 -26.42 12.47 0.67
CA LYS A 260 -25.66 11.45 1.42
C LYS A 260 -25.07 10.39 0.50
N LEU A 261 -25.83 9.90 -0.49
CA LEU A 261 -25.30 8.97 -1.49
C LEU A 261 -24.20 9.63 -2.33
N MET A 262 -24.37 10.90 -2.72
CA MET A 262 -23.35 11.64 -3.46
C MET A 262 -22.05 11.81 -2.67
N ARG A 263 -22.09 11.96 -1.33
CA ARG A 263 -20.86 11.93 -0.51
C ARG A 263 -20.07 10.62 -0.63
N VAL A 264 -20.73 9.52 -0.96
CA VAL A 264 -20.11 8.19 -1.08
C VAL A 264 -19.68 7.91 -2.52
N PHE A 265 -20.52 8.23 -3.50
CA PHE A 265 -20.36 7.76 -4.88
C PHE A 265 -19.98 8.84 -5.90
N ALA A 266 -20.11 10.13 -5.56
CA ALA A 266 -19.62 11.19 -6.43
C ALA A 266 -18.08 11.29 -6.36
N PRO A 267 -17.44 12.12 -7.22
CA PRO A 267 -16.00 12.34 -7.16
C PRO A 267 -15.50 12.80 -5.79
N PRO A 268 -14.26 12.43 -5.42
CA PRO A 268 -13.64 12.91 -4.18
C PRO A 268 -13.75 14.44 -4.07
N GLY A 269 -14.14 14.91 -2.89
CA GLY A 269 -14.35 16.33 -2.65
C GLY A 269 -15.74 16.85 -3.02
N TRP A 270 -16.62 16.12 -3.73
CA TRP A 270 -17.95 16.63 -4.09
C TRP A 270 -18.69 17.30 -2.92
N GLY A 271 -19.07 18.57 -3.10
CA GLY A 271 -19.82 19.36 -2.14
C GLY A 271 -19.07 19.77 -0.86
N SER A 272 -17.73 19.65 -0.79
CA SER A 272 -16.92 20.27 0.28
C SER A 272 -16.28 21.57 -0.20
N ALA A 273 -15.85 22.45 0.72
CA ALA A 273 -14.98 23.58 0.36
C ALA A 273 -13.66 23.08 -0.26
N ASP A 274 -13.20 21.90 0.17
CA ASP A 274 -12.02 21.20 -0.37
C ASP A 274 -12.26 20.61 -1.77
N ALA A 275 -13.51 20.55 -2.27
CA ALA A 275 -13.84 20.12 -3.65
C ALA A 275 -13.07 20.93 -4.70
N ALA A 276 -12.71 22.15 -4.31
CA ALA A 276 -12.09 23.15 -5.14
C ALA A 276 -10.63 23.39 -4.78
N ALA A 277 -10.00 22.58 -3.91
CA ALA A 277 -8.57 22.72 -3.65
C ALA A 277 -7.83 22.40 -4.95
N PRO A 278 -7.33 23.42 -5.69
CA PRO A 278 -6.68 23.13 -6.95
C PRO A 278 -5.42 22.34 -6.61
N GLY A 279 -4.99 21.46 -7.52
CA GLY A 279 -3.71 20.79 -7.36
C GLY A 279 -2.58 21.79 -7.12
N LEU A 280 -1.44 21.29 -6.64
CA LEU A 280 -0.29 22.14 -6.35
C LEU A 280 0.04 22.97 -7.59
N GLN A 281 -0.02 24.30 -7.44
CA GLN A 281 0.24 25.23 -8.52
C GLN A 281 1.74 25.32 -8.80
N PRO A 282 2.15 25.66 -10.04
CA PRO A 282 3.56 25.85 -10.36
C PRO A 282 4.25 26.81 -9.38
N GLY A 283 5.38 26.38 -8.82
CA GLY A 283 6.17 27.17 -7.86
C GLY A 283 5.64 27.22 -6.43
N ALA A 284 4.48 26.60 -6.12
CA ALA A 284 3.98 26.53 -4.76
C ALA A 284 4.85 25.62 -3.88
N ALA A 285 5.20 26.07 -2.68
CA ALA A 285 5.97 25.29 -1.73
C ALA A 285 5.13 24.16 -1.13
N PHE A 286 5.72 22.96 -0.99
CA PHE A 286 5.12 21.84 -0.29
C PHE A 286 6.11 21.29 0.75
N THR A 287 5.67 21.27 2.01
CA THR A 287 6.44 20.69 3.10
C THR A 287 5.96 19.28 3.36
N ARG A 288 6.83 18.31 3.12
CA ARG A 288 6.57 16.91 3.43
C ARG A 288 6.39 16.71 4.93
N PHE A 289 5.42 15.87 5.31
CA PHE A 289 5.29 15.36 6.66
C PHE A 289 6.55 14.60 7.05
N ASP A 290 7.19 15.01 8.14
CA ASP A 290 8.31 14.29 8.72
C ASP A 290 8.26 14.39 10.24
N THR A 291 8.73 13.32 10.89
CA THR A 291 8.91 13.28 12.33
C THR A 291 10.38 12.95 12.57
N PRO A 292 11.24 13.93 12.86
CA PRO A 292 12.67 13.71 13.05
C PRO A 292 12.89 12.63 14.10
N ALA A 293 13.33 11.45 13.65
CA ALA A 293 13.52 10.30 14.51
C ALA A 293 14.99 10.15 14.86
N LEU A 294 15.23 9.89 16.14
CA LEU A 294 16.54 9.59 16.68
C LEU A 294 17.05 8.28 16.08
N LYS A 295 18.38 8.09 16.08
CA LYS A 295 19.02 6.89 15.50
C LYS A 295 18.42 5.59 16.07
N TRP A 296 18.10 5.56 17.36
CA TRP A 296 17.49 4.39 17.98
C TRP A 296 16.09 4.08 17.42
N GLN A 297 15.29 5.10 17.09
CA GLN A 297 13.96 4.91 16.49
C GLN A 297 14.10 4.31 15.09
N GLN A 298 15.08 4.77 14.32
CA GLN A 298 15.39 4.25 12.99
C GLN A 298 15.81 2.77 13.05
N VAL A 299 16.73 2.41 13.96
CA VAL A 299 17.16 1.02 14.18
C VAL A 299 15.99 0.15 14.64
N TYR A 300 15.21 0.62 15.63
CA TYR A 300 14.01 -0.08 16.09
C TYR A 300 13.03 -0.32 14.93
N GLY A 301 12.77 0.69 14.10
CA GLY A 301 11.84 0.58 12.98
C GLY A 301 12.27 -0.43 11.92
N LEU A 302 13.57 -0.51 11.62
CA LEU A 302 14.14 -1.54 10.75
C LEU A 302 13.91 -2.95 11.32
N LEU A 303 14.23 -3.14 12.61
CA LEU A 303 14.03 -4.42 13.30
C LEU A 303 12.55 -4.81 13.38
N ALA A 304 11.67 -3.86 13.73
CA ALA A 304 10.23 -4.07 13.80
C ALA A 304 9.64 -4.43 12.43
N SER A 305 10.08 -3.77 11.36
CA SER A 305 9.64 -4.09 9.99
C SER A 305 10.11 -5.47 9.55
N ALA A 306 11.33 -5.88 9.92
CA ALA A 306 11.81 -7.24 9.66
C ALA A 306 10.97 -8.30 10.41
N VAL A 307 10.56 -8.03 11.65
CA VAL A 307 9.64 -8.90 12.40
C VAL A 307 8.28 -8.97 11.71
N ILE A 308 7.69 -7.83 11.32
CA ILE A 308 6.41 -7.80 10.59
C ILE A 308 6.49 -8.65 9.32
N LEU A 309 7.58 -8.52 8.56
CA LEU A 309 7.79 -9.30 7.35
C LEU A 309 7.93 -10.80 7.64
N GLY A 310 8.72 -11.18 8.65
CA GLY A 310 8.86 -12.58 9.06
C GLY A 310 7.53 -13.19 9.52
N LEU A 311 6.74 -12.42 10.27
CA LEU A 311 5.40 -12.80 10.70
C LEU A 311 4.44 -12.96 9.51
N LEU A 312 4.52 -12.10 8.50
CA LEU A 312 3.74 -12.23 7.27
C LEU A 312 4.13 -13.51 6.52
N ILE A 313 5.43 -13.77 6.31
CA ILE A 313 5.91 -14.97 5.63
C ILE A 313 5.41 -16.22 6.34
N HIS A 314 5.53 -16.26 7.67
CA HIS A 314 5.03 -17.37 8.47
C HIS A 314 3.51 -17.54 8.34
N LEU A 315 2.73 -16.44 8.40
CA LEU A 315 1.29 -16.49 8.14
C LEU A 315 0.98 -17.06 6.74
N LEU A 316 1.69 -16.63 5.69
CA LEU A 316 1.45 -17.12 4.33
C LEU A 316 1.78 -18.60 4.15
N LEU A 317 2.78 -19.11 4.88
CA LEU A 317 3.15 -20.53 4.90
C LEU A 317 2.15 -21.37 5.72
N ALA A 318 1.73 -20.87 6.88
CA ALA A 318 0.82 -21.56 7.79
C ALA A 318 -0.67 -21.37 7.43
N ALA A 319 -1.02 -20.40 6.57
CA ALA A 319 -2.41 -20.07 6.25
C ALA A 319 -3.28 -21.27 5.85
N PRO A 320 -2.81 -22.27 5.08
CA PRO A 320 -3.59 -23.45 4.75
C PRO A 320 -3.96 -24.32 5.96
N SER A 321 -3.13 -24.34 7.02
CA SER A 321 -3.36 -25.13 8.23
C SER A 321 -4.08 -24.36 9.35
N LEU A 322 -4.36 -23.07 9.16
CA LEU A 322 -5.02 -22.23 10.15
C LEU A 322 -6.52 -22.07 9.85
N SER A 323 -7.33 -22.14 10.91
CA SER A 323 -8.74 -21.74 10.84
C SER A 323 -8.89 -20.25 10.55
N VAL A 324 -10.08 -19.83 10.09
CA VAL A 324 -10.37 -18.41 9.84
C VAL A 324 -10.13 -17.54 11.10
N PRO A 325 -10.59 -17.90 12.32
CA PRO A 325 -10.30 -17.12 13.52
C PRO A 325 -8.81 -17.01 13.83
N GLN A 326 -8.04 -18.09 13.64
CA GLN A 326 -6.59 -18.06 13.83
C GLN A 326 -5.90 -17.13 12.85
N ARG A 327 -6.26 -17.18 11.56
CA ARG A 327 -5.72 -16.24 10.56
C ARG A 327 -6.08 -14.80 10.87
N ALA A 328 -7.31 -14.54 11.33
CA ALA A 328 -7.75 -13.20 11.73
C ALA A 328 -6.99 -12.68 12.95
N GLY A 329 -6.77 -13.52 13.98
CA GLY A 329 -5.95 -13.18 15.14
C GLY A 329 -4.49 -12.87 14.76
N TYR A 330 -3.92 -13.65 13.84
CA TYR A 330 -2.58 -13.39 13.32
C TYR A 330 -2.52 -12.06 12.55
N ALA A 331 -3.47 -11.81 11.65
CA ALA A 331 -3.55 -10.55 10.92
C ALA A 331 -3.68 -9.34 11.88
N ALA A 332 -4.53 -9.45 12.91
CA ALA A 332 -4.66 -8.42 13.94
C ALA A 332 -3.33 -8.18 14.67
N LEU A 333 -2.58 -9.24 14.98
CA LEU A 333 -1.26 -9.12 15.59
C LEU A 333 -0.27 -8.36 14.70
N LEU A 334 -0.25 -8.66 13.40
CA LEU A 334 0.58 -7.96 12.41
C LEU A 334 0.24 -6.46 12.33
N VAL A 335 -1.05 -6.13 12.30
CA VAL A 335 -1.53 -4.74 12.34
C VAL A 335 -1.07 -4.03 13.62
N LEU A 336 -1.20 -4.68 14.79
CA LEU A 336 -0.77 -4.11 16.06
C LEU A 336 0.74 -3.81 16.10
N HIS A 337 1.58 -4.67 15.52
CA HIS A 337 3.02 -4.41 15.39
C HIS A 337 3.29 -3.17 14.54
N ALA A 338 2.64 -3.07 13.38
CA ALA A 338 2.84 -1.98 12.45
C ALA A 338 2.34 -0.63 13.03
N VAL A 339 1.23 -0.64 13.78
CA VAL A 339 0.71 0.53 14.52
C VAL A 339 1.66 0.95 15.65
N GLY A 340 2.17 0.00 16.44
CA GLY A 340 3.14 0.28 17.50
C GLY A 340 4.40 0.95 16.97
N MET A 341 4.94 0.42 15.87
CA MET A 341 6.10 1.00 15.20
C MET A 341 5.85 2.44 14.74
N ALA A 342 4.69 2.70 14.14
CA ALA A 342 4.31 4.05 13.73
C ALA A 342 4.25 5.02 14.91
N TRP A 343 3.71 4.61 16.06
CA TRP A 343 3.70 5.45 17.26
C TRP A 343 5.09 5.73 17.82
N VAL A 344 6.03 4.80 17.66
CA VAL A 344 7.44 5.04 17.98
C VAL A 344 8.01 6.12 17.06
N PHE A 345 7.81 6.03 15.73
CA PHE A 345 8.25 7.07 14.80
C PHE A 345 7.63 8.43 15.06
N GLU A 346 6.33 8.47 15.37
CA GLU A 346 5.60 9.70 15.71
C GLU A 346 5.89 10.21 17.13
N GLY A 347 6.74 9.52 17.89
CA GLY A 347 7.15 9.95 19.23
C GLY A 347 6.05 9.92 20.28
N LYS A 348 4.94 9.21 20.06
CA LYS A 348 3.77 9.21 20.98
C LYS A 348 4.18 8.75 22.38
N ARG A 349 3.64 9.41 23.42
CA ARG A 349 4.00 9.16 24.83
C ARG A 349 3.70 7.73 25.31
N TRP A 350 2.68 7.09 24.75
CA TRP A 350 2.27 5.73 25.11
C TRP A 350 2.97 4.66 24.28
N ALA A 351 3.77 5.02 23.26
CA ALA A 351 4.40 4.07 22.36
C ALA A 351 5.24 3.05 23.13
N LEU A 352 6.03 3.51 24.11
CA LEU A 352 6.87 2.63 24.93
C LEU A 352 6.06 1.64 25.77
N VAL A 353 4.98 2.12 26.41
CA VAL A 353 4.11 1.26 27.23
C VAL A 353 3.42 0.22 26.37
N PHE A 354 2.87 0.65 25.22
CA PHE A 354 2.28 -0.25 24.24
C PHE A 354 3.27 -1.32 23.78
N GLU A 355 4.49 -0.92 23.45
CA GLU A 355 5.52 -1.85 22.99
C GLU A 355 5.90 -2.88 24.04
N VAL A 356 6.03 -2.49 25.32
CA VAL A 356 6.29 -3.42 26.43
C VAL A 356 5.13 -4.40 26.62
N VAL A 357 3.89 -3.91 26.60
CA VAL A 357 2.71 -4.78 26.75
C VAL A 357 2.58 -5.75 25.58
N ARG A 358 2.62 -5.23 24.35
CA ARG A 358 2.55 -5.99 23.10
C ARG A 358 3.64 -7.07 23.06
N ALA A 359 4.87 -6.69 23.37
CA ALA A 359 6.00 -7.59 23.54
C ALA A 359 5.65 -8.74 24.49
N THR A 360 5.38 -8.42 25.75
CA THR A 360 5.14 -9.43 26.79
C THR A 360 4.03 -10.40 26.41
N LEU A 361 2.95 -9.92 25.77
CA LEU A 361 1.86 -10.78 25.32
C LEU A 361 2.29 -11.72 24.18
N VAL A 362 3.01 -11.22 23.17
CA VAL A 362 3.48 -12.01 22.03
C VAL A 362 4.50 -13.07 22.47
N PHE A 363 5.46 -12.68 23.30
CA PHE A 363 6.47 -13.62 23.79
C PHE A 363 5.93 -14.58 24.81
N GLY A 364 5.04 -14.13 25.71
CA GLY A 364 4.31 -15.01 26.61
C GLY A 364 3.55 -16.08 25.85
N ALA A 365 2.85 -15.70 24.77
CA ALA A 365 2.15 -16.65 23.91
C ALA A 365 3.12 -17.62 23.21
N LEU A 366 4.22 -17.12 22.64
CA LEU A 366 5.21 -17.97 21.96
C LEU A 366 5.90 -18.95 22.93
N ALA A 367 6.32 -18.49 24.10
CA ALA A 367 6.99 -19.29 25.12
C ALA A 367 6.07 -20.32 25.77
N ALA A 368 4.78 -20.00 25.90
CA ALA A 368 3.76 -20.93 26.38
C ALA A 368 3.33 -21.97 25.32
N GLY A 369 3.91 -21.95 24.11
CA GLY A 369 3.48 -22.78 22.99
C GLY A 369 2.11 -22.40 22.42
N LEU A 370 1.56 -21.25 22.83
CA LEU A 370 0.28 -20.70 22.39
C LEU A 370 0.47 -19.87 21.11
N TRP A 371 1.01 -20.50 20.07
CA TRP A 371 1.22 -19.86 18.78
C TRP A 371 0.32 -20.43 17.69
N PHE A 372 0.17 -19.71 16.59
CA PHE A 372 -0.61 -20.09 15.41
C PHE A 372 0.09 -21.21 14.60
N GLY A 373 0.41 -22.33 15.24
CA GLY A 373 1.10 -23.47 14.65
C GLY A 373 2.55 -23.64 15.12
N PRO A 374 3.20 -24.75 14.71
CA PRO A 374 4.57 -25.06 15.07
C PRO A 374 5.52 -24.01 14.47
N VAL A 375 6.39 -23.45 15.32
CA VAL A 375 7.46 -22.53 14.92
C VAL A 375 8.78 -23.26 15.05
N LEU A 376 9.64 -23.18 14.03
CA LEU A 376 10.99 -23.72 14.11
C LEU A 376 11.70 -23.11 15.34
N PRO A 377 12.38 -23.91 16.18
CA PRO A 377 13.10 -23.40 17.35
C PRO A 377 14.09 -22.27 17.01
N SER A 378 14.73 -22.34 15.84
CA SER A 378 15.61 -21.28 15.34
C SER A 378 14.88 -19.98 15.03
N ALA A 379 13.67 -20.05 14.47
CA ALA A 379 12.83 -18.88 14.22
C ALA A 379 12.29 -18.28 15.52
N GLN A 380 11.99 -19.12 16.53
CA GLN A 380 11.63 -18.65 17.87
C GLN A 380 12.80 -17.89 18.52
N LEU A 381 14.01 -18.46 18.47
CA LEU A 381 15.22 -17.83 19.01
C LEU A 381 15.57 -16.52 18.29
N ALA A 382 15.46 -16.48 16.96
CA ALA A 382 15.68 -15.26 16.18
C ALA A 382 14.65 -14.17 16.54
N ALA A 383 13.37 -14.53 16.66
CA ALA A 383 12.32 -13.61 17.10
C ALA A 383 12.59 -13.07 18.51
N LEU A 384 13.04 -13.94 19.44
CA LEU A 384 13.44 -13.56 20.80
C LEU A 384 14.65 -12.61 20.80
N ALA A 385 15.65 -12.85 19.95
CA ALA A 385 16.84 -12.00 19.85
C ALA A 385 16.51 -10.61 19.29
N VAL A 386 15.75 -10.54 18.19
CA VAL A 386 15.31 -9.26 17.61
C VAL A 386 14.43 -8.49 18.58
N TRP A 387 13.63 -9.20 19.37
CA TRP A 387 12.83 -8.60 20.42
C TRP A 387 13.64 -8.07 21.60
N ALA A 388 14.56 -8.85 22.14
CA ALA A 388 15.43 -8.41 23.22
C ALA A 388 16.23 -7.17 22.78
N ALA A 389 16.70 -7.15 21.53
CA ALA A 389 17.33 -5.98 20.93
C ALA A 389 16.34 -4.80 20.84
N SER A 390 15.11 -5.02 20.39
CA SER A 390 14.07 -4.00 20.30
C SER A 390 13.72 -3.38 21.66
N LEU A 391 13.55 -4.19 22.71
CA LEU A 391 13.31 -3.69 24.07
C LEU A 391 14.53 -3.00 24.65
N LEU A 392 15.73 -3.54 24.42
CA LEU A 392 16.98 -2.92 24.87
C LEU A 392 17.15 -1.54 24.22
N VAL A 393 16.91 -1.41 22.92
CA VAL A 393 16.93 -0.14 22.19
C VAL A 393 15.92 0.85 22.80
N LEU A 394 14.72 0.39 23.16
CA LEU A 394 13.69 1.22 23.79
C LEU A 394 14.03 1.62 25.25
N VAL A 395 14.67 0.75 26.02
CA VAL A 395 15.13 1.03 27.39
C VAL A 395 16.30 2.02 27.37
N LEU A 396 17.28 1.80 26.48
CA LEU A 396 18.40 2.73 26.29
C LEU A 396 17.92 4.09 25.79
N ALA A 397 16.90 4.13 24.93
CA ALA A 397 16.27 5.36 24.46
C ALA A 397 15.58 6.19 25.55
N ARG A 398 15.07 5.55 26.62
CA ARG A 398 14.49 6.25 27.78
C ARG A 398 15.54 7.12 28.49
N SER A 399 16.81 6.73 28.43
CA SER A 399 17.93 7.52 28.98
C SER A 399 18.32 8.74 28.14
N GLU A 400 17.96 8.77 26.85
CA GLU A 400 18.19 9.91 25.96
C GLU A 400 17.02 10.91 25.95
N ARG A 401 15.77 10.44 26.07
CA ARG A 401 14.60 11.34 26.19
C ARG A 401 14.65 12.22 27.44
N SER A 402 15.26 11.75 28.53
CA SER A 402 15.52 12.57 29.72
C SER A 402 16.64 13.60 29.52
N ARG A 403 17.52 13.41 28.54
CA ARG A 403 18.61 14.34 28.18
C ARG A 403 18.19 15.44 27.19
N LEU A 404 17.17 15.19 26.35
CA LEU A 404 16.76 16.11 25.27
C LEU A 404 15.76 17.22 25.67
N GLY A 405 15.34 17.27 26.94
CA GLY A 405 14.55 18.39 27.49
C GLY A 405 13.18 18.65 26.80
N PRO A 406 12.45 19.70 27.23
CA PRO A 406 11.09 20.02 26.76
C PRO A 406 10.95 20.41 25.29
N GLN A 407 12.05 20.54 24.53
CA GLN A 407 12.02 20.89 23.10
C GLN A 407 11.40 19.78 22.24
N PHE A 408 11.45 18.51 22.67
CA PHE A 408 10.77 17.40 22.00
C PHE A 408 9.24 17.39 22.21
N VAL A 409 8.75 18.03 23.29
CA VAL A 409 7.32 18.07 23.63
C VAL A 409 6.56 19.09 22.76
N ALA A 410 7.25 20.11 22.25
CA ALA A 410 6.64 21.14 21.39
C ALA A 410 6.20 20.56 20.03
N ALA A 411 6.96 19.62 19.45
CA ALA A 411 6.59 18.98 18.18
C ALA A 411 5.38 18.03 18.30
N ALA A 412 5.14 17.44 19.48
CA ALA A 412 3.99 16.57 19.73
C ALA A 412 2.67 17.34 19.94
N ARG A 413 2.72 18.63 20.32
CA ARG A 413 1.54 19.46 20.60
C ARG A 413 0.78 19.93 19.36
N LEU A 414 1.35 19.81 18.16
CA LEU A 414 0.69 20.17 16.90
C LEU A 414 -0.10 19.01 16.26
N SER A 415 -0.22 17.86 16.94
CA SER A 415 -0.93 16.67 16.43
C SER A 415 -2.04 16.17 17.36
N ALA A 416 -2.60 17.05 18.19
CA ALA A 416 -3.75 16.78 19.04
C ALA A 416 -5.07 16.94 18.27
#